data_AF-A0A7C4GQY3-F1
#
_entry.id   AF-A0A7C4GQY3-F1
#
_cell.length_a   1.000
_cell.length_b   1.000
_cell.length_c   1.000
_cell.angle_alpha   90.00
_cell.angle_beta   90.00
_cell.angle_gamma   90.00
#
_symmetry.space_group_name_H-M   'P 1'
#
loop_
_entity.id
_entity.type
_entity.pdbx_description
1 polymer ?
#
loop_
_entity_poly.entity_id
_entity_poly.type
_entity_poly.pdbx_seq_one_letter_code
_entity_poly.pdbx_strand_id
1 'polypeptide(L)'
;MAVIVGISDKHTVMADLDNMSFKRVKSLALLTMEKFRLNGFIILKSSPKHYHVVFDKPMRYWSSVLKVIAWMGIVGNNRNLWKWMCMQAIKGYCTLRVSPKPINSHSCKPIPRIVFRHGSQTNMIKEYLTFRKRILRIIKHLDV
;
A
#
# COMPACT_ATOMS: atom_id res chain seq x y z
N MET A 1 -2.63 -24.50 -2.83
CA MET A 1 -1.47 -23.74 -3.37
C MET A 1 -1.73 -22.26 -3.12
N ALA A 2 -0.86 -21.53 -2.41
CA ALA A 2 -1.19 -20.15 -2.01
C ALA A 2 -1.08 -19.18 -3.21
N VAL A 3 -2.23 -18.65 -3.67
CA VAL A 3 -2.27 -17.67 -4.77
C VAL A 3 -1.89 -16.29 -4.24
N ILE A 4 -0.89 -15.66 -4.86
CA ILE A 4 -0.48 -14.28 -4.53
C ILE A 4 -1.36 -13.31 -5.32
N VAL A 5 -2.17 -12.53 -4.63
CA VAL A 5 -3.09 -11.54 -5.21
C VAL A 5 -2.73 -10.14 -4.73
N GLY A 6 -2.72 -9.20 -5.67
CA GLY A 6 -2.54 -7.77 -5.41
C GLY A 6 -3.68 -6.93 -5.99
N ILE A 7 -3.83 -5.73 -5.46
CA ILE A 7 -4.68 -4.68 -6.04
C ILE A 7 -3.75 -3.73 -6.78
N SER A 8 -4.06 -3.51 -8.05
CA SER A 8 -3.34 -2.58 -8.91
C SER A 8 -4.18 -1.35 -9.23
N ASP A 9 -3.60 -0.17 -9.18
CA ASP A 9 -4.27 1.07 -9.57
C ASP A 9 -3.27 2.17 -9.99
N LYS A 10 -3.67 3.03 -10.94
CA LYS A 10 -2.83 4.10 -11.50
C LYS A 10 -3.16 5.51 -10.96
N HIS A 11 -4.24 5.64 -10.20
CA HIS A 11 -4.78 6.91 -9.71
C HIS A 11 -4.72 7.04 -8.18
N THR A 12 -4.42 5.96 -7.47
CA THR A 12 -4.27 5.92 -6.03
C THR A 12 -2.80 6.01 -5.67
N VAL A 13 -2.45 6.90 -4.75
CA VAL A 13 -1.13 6.84 -4.13
C VAL A 13 -1.08 5.67 -3.15
N MET A 14 -0.30 4.67 -3.53
CA MET A 14 0.02 3.52 -2.69
C MET A 14 1.52 3.42 -2.51
N ALA A 15 1.98 2.96 -1.34
CA ALA A 15 3.40 2.77 -1.08
C ALA A 15 3.63 1.48 -0.28
N ASP A 16 4.65 0.71 -0.68
CA ASP A 16 5.17 -0.44 0.06
C ASP A 16 6.40 -0.01 0.88
N LEU A 17 6.24 0.03 2.20
CA LEU A 17 7.21 0.54 3.17
C LEU A 17 7.80 -0.62 3.97
N ASP A 18 8.82 -1.22 3.37
CA ASP A 18 9.57 -2.33 3.95
C ASP A 18 10.74 -1.86 4.82
N ASN A 19 11.03 -2.64 5.87
CA ASN A 19 12.09 -2.39 6.84
C ASN A 19 11.98 -1.03 7.55
N MET A 20 10.77 -0.65 7.96
CA MET A 20 10.51 0.62 8.65
C MET A 20 9.71 0.40 9.94
N SER A 21 10.00 1.17 10.99
CA SER A 21 9.20 1.12 12.23
C SER A 21 7.84 1.79 12.01
N PHE A 22 6.81 1.35 12.74
CA PHE A 22 5.48 1.92 12.63
C PHE A 22 5.46 3.44 12.88
N LYS A 23 6.23 3.92 13.88
CA LYS A 23 6.36 5.36 14.18
C LYS A 23 6.88 6.14 12.96
N ARG A 24 7.91 5.62 12.28
CA ARG A 24 8.46 6.24 11.07
C ARG A 24 7.48 6.21 9.90
N VAL A 25 6.78 5.09 9.70
CA VAL A 25 5.74 4.98 8.67
C VAL A 25 4.62 5.99 8.90
N LYS A 26 4.12 6.11 10.13
CA LYS A 26 3.08 7.07 10.49
C LYS A 26 3.55 8.52 10.27
N SER A 27 4.75 8.85 10.73
CA SER A 27 5.33 10.19 10.53
C SER A 27 5.50 10.53 9.06
N LEU A 28 6.02 9.60 8.25
CA LEU A 28 6.18 9.78 6.82
C LEU A 28 4.83 9.98 6.14
N ALA A 29 3.84 9.15 6.46
CA ALA A 29 2.50 9.27 5.87
C ALA A 29 1.82 10.61 6.20
N LEU A 30 1.97 11.11 7.43
CA LEU A 30 1.47 12.44 7.83
C LEU A 30 2.14 13.54 7.01
N LEU A 31 3.47 13.56 6.96
CA LEU A 31 4.23 14.57 6.21
C LEU A 31 3.88 14.54 4.72
N THR A 32 3.73 13.35 4.12
CA THR A 32 3.28 13.21 2.73
C THR A 32 1.87 13.77 2.53
N MET A 33 0.95 13.41 3.43
CA MET A 33 -0.44 13.84 3.37
C MET A 33 -0.54 15.36 3.40
N GLU A 34 0.18 16.01 4.32
CA GLU A 34 0.22 17.47 4.45
C GLU A 34 0.84 18.11 3.22
N LYS A 35 2.01 17.62 2.78
CA LYS A 35 2.74 18.18 1.62
C LYS A 35 1.92 18.17 0.33
N PHE A 36 1.17 17.10 0.07
CA PHE A 36 0.43 16.91 -1.18
C PHE A 36 -1.09 17.07 -1.04
N ARG A 37 -1.56 17.43 0.16
CA ARG A 37 -2.98 17.58 0.51
C ARG A 37 -3.78 16.34 0.12
N LEU A 38 -3.40 15.18 0.66
CA LEU A 38 -3.94 13.86 0.28
C LEU A 38 -5.24 13.47 1.04
N ASN A 39 -5.77 14.38 1.85
CA ASN A 39 -7.01 14.29 2.63
C ASN A 39 -7.05 13.22 3.74
N GLY A 40 -6.37 12.09 3.57
CA GLY A 40 -6.30 11.03 4.56
C GLY A 40 -5.49 9.83 4.06
N PHE A 41 -5.24 8.89 4.96
CA PHE A 41 -4.53 7.65 4.67
C PHE A 41 -4.90 6.52 5.63
N ILE A 42 -4.65 5.29 5.17
CA ILE A 42 -4.63 4.09 6.01
C ILE A 42 -3.25 3.45 5.98
N ILE A 43 -2.89 2.77 7.06
CA ILE A 43 -1.69 1.93 7.13
C ILE A 43 -2.12 0.48 7.33
N LEU A 44 -1.65 -0.39 6.45
CA LEU A 44 -1.81 -1.84 6.59
C LEU A 44 -0.48 -2.46 7.02
N LYS A 45 -0.48 -3.34 8.01
CA LYS A 45 0.70 -4.12 8.42
C LYS A 45 0.63 -5.51 7.79
N SER A 46 1.63 -5.85 6.98
CA SER A 46 1.73 -7.17 6.32
C SER A 46 2.58 -8.15 7.12
N SER A 47 3.63 -7.68 7.79
CA SER A 47 4.51 -8.46 8.68
C SER A 47 5.33 -7.50 9.56
N PRO A 48 6.13 -7.97 10.54
CA PRO A 48 6.97 -7.07 11.34
C PRO A 48 7.85 -6.18 10.46
N LYS A 49 7.84 -4.85 10.69
CA LYS A 49 8.56 -3.84 9.90
C LYS A 49 8.14 -3.70 8.42
N HIS A 50 7.01 -4.27 8.01
CA HIS A 50 6.50 -4.21 6.64
C HIS A 50 5.08 -3.65 6.62
N TYR A 51 4.92 -2.50 5.97
CA TYR A 51 3.68 -1.73 5.96
C TYR A 51 3.31 -1.28 4.56
N HIS A 52 2.03 -1.25 4.26
CA HIS A 52 1.51 -0.55 3.09
C HIS A 52 0.81 0.73 3.55
N VAL A 53 0.89 1.78 2.72
CA VAL A 53 0.12 3.01 2.91
C VAL A 53 -0.73 3.25 1.68
N VAL A 54 -1.98 3.65 1.91
CA VAL A 54 -2.93 4.02 0.84
C VAL A 54 -3.53 5.37 1.22
N PHE A 55 -3.46 6.35 0.32
CA PHE A 55 -3.99 7.69 0.52
C PHE A 55 -5.36 7.87 -0.15
N ASP A 56 -6.17 8.79 0.37
CA ASP A 56 -7.57 8.95 -0.05
C ASP A 56 -7.74 9.74 -1.35
N LYS A 57 -6.89 10.75 -1.56
CA LYS A 57 -7.07 11.65 -2.71
C LYS A 57 -6.78 10.95 -4.04
N PRO A 58 -7.72 11.00 -5.01
CA PRO A 58 -7.45 10.54 -6.36
C PRO A 58 -6.45 11.43 -7.08
N MET A 59 -5.54 10.82 -7.83
CA MET A 59 -4.58 11.51 -8.68
C MET A 59 -5.04 11.45 -10.13
N ARG A 60 -5.10 12.61 -10.79
CA ARG A 60 -5.47 12.70 -12.19
C ARG A 60 -4.47 11.99 -13.11
N TYR A 61 -3.17 12.12 -12.82
CA TYR A 61 -2.09 11.63 -13.67
C TYR A 61 -1.20 10.64 -12.93
N TRP A 62 -0.72 9.62 -13.65
CA TRP A 62 0.25 8.66 -13.14
C TRP A 62 1.55 9.33 -12.65
N SER A 63 2.03 10.34 -13.38
CA SER A 63 3.18 11.16 -12.97
C SER A 63 2.99 11.83 -11.61
N SER A 64 1.75 12.18 -11.24
CA SER A 64 1.44 12.74 -9.93
C SER A 64 1.58 11.69 -8.83
N VAL A 65 1.15 10.44 -9.08
CA VAL A 65 1.35 9.33 -8.15
C VAL A 65 2.84 9.07 -7.93
N LEU A 66 3.62 8.96 -9.02
CA LEU A 66 5.06 8.75 -8.95
C LEU A 66 5.78 9.89 -8.21
N LYS A 67 5.38 11.14 -8.45
CA LYS A 67 5.94 12.31 -7.74
C LYS A 67 5.79 12.18 -6.22
N VAL A 68 4.63 11.74 -5.75
CA VAL A 68 4.38 11.55 -4.32
C VAL A 68 5.22 10.41 -3.76
N ILE A 69 5.28 9.27 -4.44
CA ILE A 69 6.05 8.10 -3.98
C ILE A 69 7.56 8.39 -4.00
N ALA A 70 8.05 9.08 -5.03
CA ALA A 70 9.44 9.52 -5.11
C ALA A 70 9.80 10.46 -3.95
N TRP A 71 8.93 11.44 -3.65
CA TRP A 71 9.13 12.30 -2.47
C TRP A 71 9.16 11.50 -1.16
N MET A 72 8.28 10.50 -1.01
CA MET A 72 8.33 9.58 0.13
C MET A 72 9.64 8.79 0.19
N GLY A 73 10.18 8.37 -0.96
CA GLY A 73 11.47 7.70 -1.08
C GLY A 73 12.63 8.58 -0.59
N ILE A 74 12.64 9.85 -1.00
CA ILE A 74 13.63 10.86 -0.58
C ILE A 74 13.55 11.07 0.93
N VAL A 75 12.38 11.49 1.43
CA VAL A 75 12.19 11.88 2.83
C VAL A 75 12.31 10.69 3.78
N GLY A 76 11.79 9.53 3.37
CA GLY A 76 11.87 8.31 4.16
C GLY A 76 13.26 7.69 4.22
N ASN A 77 14.17 8.11 3.33
CA ASN A 77 15.48 7.49 3.08
C ASN A 77 15.38 5.95 3.07
N ASN A 78 14.43 5.42 2.30
CA ASN A 78 14.12 4.00 2.26
C ASN A 78 14.46 3.41 0.89
N ARG A 79 15.56 2.64 0.82
CA ARG A 79 16.03 1.97 -0.40
C ARG A 79 15.01 0.98 -0.97
N ASN A 80 14.23 0.30 -0.13
CA ASN A 80 13.21 -0.64 -0.59
C ASN A 80 12.05 0.09 -1.27
N LEU A 81 11.63 1.23 -0.71
CA LEU A 81 10.61 2.07 -1.34
C LEU A 81 11.09 2.59 -2.71
N TRP A 82 12.35 3.01 -2.83
CA TRP A 82 12.93 3.40 -4.12
C TRP A 82 12.90 2.28 -5.15
N LYS A 83 13.40 1.09 -4.78
CA LYS A 83 13.37 -0.08 -5.65
C LYS A 83 11.94 -0.43 -6.08
N TRP A 84 11.01 -0.40 -5.13
CA TRP A 84 9.60 -0.66 -5.40
C TRP A 84 8.98 0.39 -6.33
N MET A 85 9.28 1.67 -6.12
CA MET A 85 8.81 2.79 -6.93
C MET A 85 9.31 2.68 -8.38
N CYS A 86 10.60 2.39 -8.59
CA CYS A 86 11.15 2.17 -9.93
C CYS A 86 10.43 1.03 -10.65
N MET A 87 10.15 -0.08 -9.95
CA MET A 87 9.37 -1.18 -10.51
C MET A 87 7.94 -0.74 -10.87
N GLN A 88 7.27 0.06 -10.05
CA GLN A 88 5.94 0.58 -10.37
C GLN A 88 5.98 1.53 -11.57
N ALA A 89 7.01 2.37 -11.67
CA ALA A 89 7.21 3.28 -12.79
C ALA A 89 7.31 2.53 -14.12
N ILE A 90 8.05 1.41 -14.14
CA ILE A 90 8.14 0.52 -15.31
C ILE A 90 6.78 -0.12 -15.62
N LYS A 91 6.01 -0.53 -14.61
CA LYS A 91 4.70 -1.18 -14.79
C LYS A 91 3.58 -0.21 -15.21
N GLY A 92 3.68 1.07 -14.85
CA GLY A 92 2.65 2.08 -15.13
C GLY A 92 1.47 2.09 -14.13
N TYR A 93 1.57 1.39 -13.01
CA TYR A 93 0.58 1.37 -11.93
C TYR A 93 1.23 0.95 -10.60
N CYS A 94 0.58 1.27 -9.48
CA CYS A 94 0.96 0.75 -8.17
C CYS A 94 0.28 -0.59 -7.91
N THR A 95 0.99 -1.55 -7.34
CA THR A 95 0.41 -2.82 -6.87
C THR A 95 0.72 -3.06 -5.39
N LEU A 96 -0.31 -3.32 -4.58
CA LEU A 96 -0.16 -3.78 -3.19
C LEU A 96 -0.74 -5.17 -3.00
N ARG A 97 0.00 -6.04 -2.29
CA ARG A 97 -0.47 -7.38 -1.93
C ARG A 97 -1.69 -7.30 -1.00
N VAL A 98 -2.66 -8.18 -1.22
CA VAL A 98 -3.82 -8.38 -0.33
C VAL A 98 -3.98 -9.82 0.15
N SER A 99 -3.34 -10.79 -0.49
CA SER A 99 -3.36 -12.20 -0.10
C SER A 99 -2.31 -12.54 0.98
N PRO A 100 -2.36 -13.75 1.55
CA PRO A 100 -1.18 -14.37 2.18
C PRO A 100 0.00 -14.43 1.20
N LYS A 101 1.22 -14.49 1.73
CA LYS A 101 2.42 -14.76 0.93
C LYS A 101 3.13 -16.00 1.49
N PRO A 102 3.27 -17.09 0.73
CA PRO A 102 4.06 -18.23 1.17
C PRO A 102 5.52 -17.79 1.39
N ILE A 103 6.12 -18.22 2.49
CA ILE A 103 7.53 -17.99 2.81
C ILE A 103 8.33 -19.24 2.51
N ASN A 104 7.81 -20.39 2.94
CA ASN A 104 8.34 -21.73 2.71
C ASN A 104 7.18 -22.73 2.75
N SER A 105 7.48 -24.03 2.67
CA SER A 105 6.49 -25.12 2.72
C SER A 105 5.60 -25.11 3.97
N HIS A 106 6.04 -24.48 5.06
CA HIS A 106 5.38 -24.57 6.37
C HIS A 106 4.88 -23.22 6.93
N SER A 107 5.14 -22.08 6.28
CA SER A 107 4.76 -20.77 6.83
C SER A 107 4.34 -19.75 5.77
N CYS A 108 3.38 -18.91 6.15
CA CYS A 108 2.82 -17.85 5.33
C CYS A 108 2.89 -16.49 6.06
N LYS A 109 3.32 -15.45 5.36
CA LYS A 109 3.08 -14.07 5.82
C LYS A 109 1.57 -13.82 5.81
N PRO A 110 1.02 -13.19 6.87
CA PRO A 110 -0.41 -12.99 6.97
C PRO A 110 -0.91 -11.99 5.92
N ILE A 111 -2.23 -12.02 5.74
CA ILE A 111 -2.97 -11.00 5.00
C ILE A 111 -2.69 -9.63 5.65
N PRO A 112 -2.35 -8.59 4.87
CA PRO A 112 -2.12 -7.26 5.44
C PRO A 112 -3.34 -6.73 6.18
N ARG A 113 -3.19 -6.33 7.44
CA ARG A 113 -4.28 -5.85 8.31
C ARG A 113 -4.18 -4.35 8.53
N ILE A 114 -5.30 -3.63 8.52
CA ILE A 114 -5.32 -2.20 8.80
C ILE A 114 -4.95 -2.00 10.28
N VAL A 115 -3.92 -1.20 10.53
CA VAL A 115 -3.41 -0.89 11.89
C VAL A 115 -3.53 0.58 12.24
N PHE A 116 -3.83 1.44 11.26
CA PHE A 116 -4.01 2.87 11.48
C PHE A 116 -4.88 3.49 10.39
N ARG A 117 -5.62 4.53 10.76
CA ARG A 117 -6.45 5.34 9.88
C ARG A 117 -6.31 6.80 10.30
N HIS A 118 -6.30 7.72 9.34
CA HIS A 118 -6.23 9.16 9.61
C HIS A 118 -6.85 9.97 8.46
N GLY A 119 -7.58 11.04 8.78
CA GLY A 119 -8.24 11.90 7.80
C GLY A 119 -9.39 11.22 7.04
N SER A 120 -9.69 11.77 5.87
CA SER A 120 -10.74 11.30 4.96
C SER A 120 -10.47 9.89 4.44
N GLN A 121 -11.55 9.13 4.24
CA GLN A 121 -11.53 7.77 3.71
C GLN A 121 -12.70 7.50 2.78
N THR A 122 -13.26 8.55 2.17
CA THR A 122 -14.50 8.49 1.39
C THR A 122 -14.26 8.28 -0.10
N ASN A 123 -13.02 8.40 -0.58
CA ASN A 123 -12.64 8.33 -2.00
C ASN A 123 -11.81 7.06 -2.29
N MET A 124 -10.53 7.18 -2.69
CA MET A 124 -9.72 6.04 -3.13
C MET A 124 -9.53 5.00 -2.04
N ILE A 125 -9.55 5.40 -0.76
CA ILE A 125 -9.50 4.42 0.34
C ILE A 125 -10.79 3.60 0.38
N LYS A 126 -11.97 4.21 0.19
CA LYS A 126 -13.25 3.50 0.13
C LYS A 126 -13.27 2.49 -1.00
N GLU A 127 -12.81 2.89 -2.18
CA GLU A 127 -12.69 2.00 -3.35
C GLU A 127 -11.72 0.85 -3.10
N TYR A 128 -10.51 1.16 -2.62
CA TYR A 128 -9.51 0.17 -2.26
C TYR A 128 -10.05 -0.86 -1.25
N LEU A 129 -10.72 -0.41 -0.19
CA LEU A 129 -11.28 -1.29 0.84
C LEU A 129 -12.44 -2.13 0.32
N THR A 130 -13.28 -1.57 -0.56
CA THR A 130 -14.38 -2.29 -1.20
C THR A 130 -13.84 -3.41 -2.08
N PHE A 131 -12.86 -3.11 -2.92
CA PHE A 131 -12.23 -4.10 -3.80
C PHE A 131 -11.45 -5.15 -3.01
N ARG A 132 -10.70 -4.74 -1.99
CA ARG A 132 -10.04 -5.65 -1.04
C ARG A 132 -11.01 -6.61 -0.39
N LYS A 133 -12.19 -6.15 0.04
CA LYS A 133 -13.22 -7.02 0.63
C LYS A 133 -13.74 -8.06 -0.37
N ARG A 134 -13.93 -7.67 -1.64
CA ARG A 134 -14.32 -8.60 -2.72
C ARG A 134 -13.26 -9.68 -2.95
N ILE A 135 -11.99 -9.29 -3.11
CA ILE A 135 -10.88 -10.23 -3.28
C ILE A 135 -10.78 -11.20 -2.10
N LEU A 136 -10.87 -10.72 -0.87
CA LEU A 136 -10.78 -11.58 0.30
C LEU A 136 -11.94 -12.58 0.41
N ARG A 137 -13.14 -12.22 -0.07
CA ARG A 137 -14.26 -13.18 -0.18
C ARG A 137 -13.95 -14.26 -1.21
N ILE A 138 -13.44 -13.87 -2.38
CA ILE A 138 -13.06 -14.82 -3.44
C ILE A 138 -11.99 -15.79 -2.92
N ILE A 139 -10.91 -15.28 -2.31
CA ILE A 139 -9.86 -16.12 -1.72
C ILE A 139 -10.44 -17.10 -0.71
N LYS A 140 -11.33 -16.63 0.19
CA LYS A 140 -12.00 -17.50 1.16
C LYS A 140 -12.81 -18.64 0.52
N HIS A 141 -13.41 -18.41 -0.65
CA HIS A 141 -14.16 -19.43 -1.39
C HIS A 141 -13.26 -20.38 -2.20
N LEU A 142 -12.05 -19.95 -2.56
CA LEU A 142 -11.06 -20.77 -3.27
C LEU A 142 -10.21 -21.62 -2.31
N ASP A 143 -10.12 -21.22 -1.04
CA ASP A 143 -9.47 -21.98 0.04
C ASP A 143 -10.45 -22.99 0.72
N VAL A 144 -11.59 -23.30 0.07
CA VAL A 144 -12.48 -24.43 0.41
C VAL A 144 -11.96 -25.69 -0.27
#